data_AF-A0A430M6M3-F1
#
_entry.id   AF-A0A430M6M3-F1
#
_cell.length_a   1.000
_cell.length_b   1.000
_cell.length_c   1.000
_cell.angle_alpha   90.00
_cell.angle_beta   90.00
_cell.angle_gamma   90.00
#
_symmetry.space_group_name_H-M   'P 1'
#
loop_
_entity.id
_entity.type
_entity.pdbx_description
1 polymer ?
#
loop_
_entity_poly.entity_id
_entity_poly.type
_entity_poly.pdbx_seq_one_letter_code
_entity_poly.pdbx_strand_id
1 'polypeptide(L)'
;MRNMNVGDQAFFYASNCKEPGIMGVMEIVKEFSEDKSARTPGAPYYDPKSTKEKPIWDLVHVEFRKKFAVPIHLKELRELGKSGGPLEAMQLIKQSRLSVTKVSADEWNMLCELADEKAAEAGLEHEGPK
;
A
#
# COMPACT_ATOMS: atom_id res chain seq x y z
N MET A 1 8.10 7.41 -1.66
CA MET A 1 8.87 6.74 -0.58
C MET A 1 9.68 7.72 0.25
N ARG A 2 10.55 8.57 -0.31
CA ARG A 2 11.37 9.52 0.47
C ARG A 2 10.63 10.53 1.37
N ASN A 3 9.34 10.80 1.09
CA ASN A 3 8.51 11.72 1.86
C ASN A 3 7.68 11.02 2.95
N MET A 4 7.85 9.72 3.15
CA MET A 4 7.18 8.96 4.20
C MET A 4 7.96 9.10 5.50
N ASN A 5 7.27 9.39 6.59
CA ASN A 5 7.82 9.58 7.92
C ASN A 5 7.48 8.39 8.83
N VAL A 6 8.23 8.24 9.92
CA VAL A 6 7.88 7.26 10.96
C VAL A 6 6.49 7.57 11.52
N GLY A 7 5.65 6.54 11.61
CA GLY A 7 4.26 6.65 12.07
C GLY A 7 3.25 6.88 10.95
N ASP A 8 3.68 7.17 9.71
CA ASP A 8 2.77 7.20 8.57
C ASP A 8 2.16 5.80 8.35
N GLN A 9 0.86 5.76 8.08
CA GLN A 9 0.17 4.52 7.75
C GLN A 9 0.05 4.34 6.24
N ALA A 10 -0.01 3.07 5.81
CA ALA A 10 -0.17 2.72 4.41
C ALA A 10 -1.06 1.47 4.26
N PHE A 11 -1.80 1.41 3.16
CA PHE A 11 -2.53 0.20 2.81
C PHE A 11 -1.60 -0.84 2.17
N PHE A 12 -1.73 -2.09 2.60
CA PHE A 12 -1.07 -3.21 1.95
C PHE A 12 -1.93 -3.70 0.78
N TYR A 13 -1.46 -3.50 -0.45
CA TYR A 13 -2.19 -3.85 -1.68
C TYR A 13 -1.58 -5.06 -2.38
N ALA A 14 -2.36 -6.13 -2.55
CA ALA A 14 -1.95 -7.29 -3.34
C ALA A 14 -2.33 -7.07 -4.82
N SER A 15 -1.34 -6.88 -5.68
CA SER A 15 -1.55 -6.51 -7.10
C SER A 15 -1.52 -7.68 -8.09
N ASN A 16 -0.69 -8.68 -7.83
CA ASN A 16 -0.43 -9.80 -8.74
C ASN A 16 -1.04 -11.10 -8.21
N CYS A 17 -2.36 -11.12 -8.02
CA CYS A 17 -3.11 -12.29 -7.59
C CYS A 17 -4.47 -12.34 -8.32
N LYS A 18 -5.21 -13.44 -8.12
CA LYS A 18 -6.53 -13.65 -8.75
C LYS A 18 -7.53 -12.53 -8.42
N GLU A 19 -7.46 -12.02 -7.19
CA GLU A 19 -8.38 -11.01 -6.66
C GLU A 19 -7.59 -9.87 -6.02
N PRO A 20 -7.06 -8.94 -6.84
CA PRO A 20 -6.23 -7.86 -6.32
C PRO A 20 -7.04 -6.90 -5.46
N GLY A 21 -6.41 -6.30 -4.45
CA GLY A 21 -7.11 -5.45 -3.49
C GLY A 21 -6.28 -5.04 -2.28
N ILE A 22 -6.88 -4.19 -1.44
CA ILE A 22 -6.34 -3.80 -0.15
C ILE A 22 -6.63 -4.92 0.86
N MET A 23 -5.56 -5.43 1.46
CA MET A 23 -5.60 -6.56 2.39
C MET A 23 -5.51 -6.13 3.86
N GLY A 24 -5.10 -4.89 4.12
CA GLY A 24 -4.90 -4.39 5.47
C GLY A 24 -4.04 -3.14 5.51
N VAL A 25 -3.54 -2.84 6.71
CA VAL A 25 -2.75 -1.66 7.06
C VAL A 25 -1.38 -2.07 7.57
N MET A 26 -0.38 -1.32 7.11
CA MET A 26 0.98 -1.31 7.61
C MET A 26 1.37 0.10 8.05
N GLU A 27 2.43 0.21 8.83
CA GLU A 27 2.98 1.48 9.29
C GLU A 27 4.45 1.60 8.92
N ILE A 28 4.88 2.79 8.55
CA ILE A 28 6.29 3.11 8.34
C ILE A 28 6.97 3.21 9.70
N VAL A 29 7.88 2.29 10.00
CA VAL A 29 8.61 2.25 11.28
C VAL A 29 10.02 2.82 11.18
N LYS A 30 10.51 2.98 9.95
CA LYS A 30 11.75 3.71 9.66
C LYS A 30 11.63 4.35 8.28
N GLU A 31 12.06 5.61 8.23
CA GLU A 31 12.19 6.39 6.99
C GLU A 31 13.08 5.69 5.96
N PHE A 32 13.19 6.31 4.79
CA PHE A 32 13.86 5.68 3.67
C PHE A 32 15.32 5.32 3.98
N SER A 33 15.77 4.22 3.38
CA SER A 33 17.15 3.75 3.39
C SER A 33 17.52 3.29 1.99
N GLU A 34 18.82 3.28 1.67
CA GLU A 34 19.28 2.71 0.41
C GLU A 34 18.87 1.24 0.27
N ASP A 35 18.32 0.87 -0.88
CA ASP A 35 18.11 -0.54 -1.21
C ASP A 35 19.45 -1.17 -1.64
N LYS A 36 20.10 -1.83 -0.69
CA LYS A 36 21.37 -2.52 -0.93
C LYS A 36 21.21 -3.71 -1.89
N SER A 37 20.02 -4.32 -1.95
CA SER A 37 19.77 -5.50 -2.81
C SER A 37 19.83 -5.14 -4.29
N ALA A 38 19.49 -3.89 -4.63
CA ALA A 38 19.59 -3.38 -6.00
C ALA A 38 21.03 -3.33 -6.53
N ARG A 39 22.05 -3.49 -5.68
CA ARG A 39 23.47 -3.52 -6.09
C ARG A 39 24.09 -4.92 -5.98
N THR A 40 23.30 -5.93 -5.65
CA THR A 40 23.75 -7.32 -5.49
C THR A 40 23.53 -8.10 -6.79
N PRO A 41 24.58 -8.50 -7.52
CA PRO A 41 24.43 -9.31 -8.71
C PRO A 41 23.65 -10.60 -8.42
N GLY A 42 22.68 -10.92 -9.27
CA GLY A 42 21.80 -12.08 -9.11
C GLY A 42 20.56 -11.85 -8.23
N ALA A 43 20.43 -10.69 -7.57
CA ALA A 43 19.19 -10.31 -6.91
C ALA A 43 18.07 -10.04 -7.94
N PRO A 44 16.78 -10.31 -7.61
CA PRO A 44 15.66 -10.11 -8.53
C PRO A 44 15.51 -8.68 -9.07
N TYR A 45 15.96 -7.68 -8.30
CA TYR A 45 15.87 -6.25 -8.62
C TYR A 45 17.25 -5.60 -8.78
N TYR A 46 18.27 -6.38 -9.15
CA TYR A 46 19.61 -5.87 -9.42
C TYR A 46 19.62 -4.81 -10.53
N ASP A 47 20.24 -3.67 -10.26
CA ASP A 47 20.50 -2.61 -11.21
C ASP A 47 22.01 -2.28 -11.24
N PRO A 48 22.72 -2.62 -12.33
CA PRO A 48 24.16 -2.37 -12.46
C PRO A 48 24.55 -0.88 -12.43
N LYS A 49 23.57 0.04 -12.56
CA LYS A 49 23.82 1.49 -12.48
C LYS A 49 23.79 2.03 -11.05
N SER A 50 23.22 1.27 -10.11
CA SER A 50 23.17 1.66 -8.70
C SER A 50 24.50 1.27 -8.04
N THR A 51 25.27 2.24 -7.54
CA THR A 51 26.57 1.99 -6.88
C THR A 51 26.53 2.44 -5.42
N LYS A 52 27.57 2.12 -4.64
CA LYS A 52 27.65 2.55 -3.24
C LYS A 52 27.74 4.07 -3.11
N GLU A 53 28.43 4.71 -4.04
CA GLU A 53 28.65 6.16 -4.10
C GLU A 53 27.45 6.88 -4.73
N LYS A 54 26.65 6.17 -5.53
CA LYS A 54 25.47 6.70 -6.22
C LYS A 54 24.30 5.70 -6.15
N PRO A 55 23.65 5.56 -4.98
CA PRO A 55 22.44 4.75 -4.85
C PRO A 55 21.31 5.37 -5.69
N ILE A 56 20.64 4.53 -6.50
CA ILE A 56 19.47 4.93 -7.30
C ILE A 56 18.16 4.57 -6.58
N TRP A 57 18.18 3.46 -5.84
CA TRP A 57 16.99 2.83 -5.28
C TRP A 57 16.96 2.98 -3.77
N ASP A 58 15.78 3.34 -3.27
CA ASP A 58 15.48 3.47 -1.84
C ASP A 58 14.34 2.53 -1.47
N LEU A 59 14.31 2.13 -0.20
CA LEU A 59 13.21 1.41 0.42
C LEU A 59 12.79 2.12 1.71
N VAL A 60 11.61 1.80 2.23
CA VAL A 60 11.16 2.18 3.58
C VAL A 60 10.96 0.91 4.39
N HIS A 61 10.98 1.00 5.72
CA HIS A 61 10.75 -0.15 6.58
C HIS A 61 9.34 -0.07 7.13
N VAL A 62 8.61 -1.17 7.01
CA VAL A 62 7.21 -1.24 7.38
C VAL A 62 6.96 -2.37 8.34
N GLU A 63 6.03 -2.16 9.26
CA GLU A 63 5.49 -3.20 10.13
C GLU A 63 4.01 -3.41 9.86
N PHE A 64 3.59 -4.65 10.02
CA PHE A 64 2.19 -5.03 9.95
C PHE A 64 1.42 -4.44 11.15
N ARG A 65 0.25 -3.85 10.88
CA ARG A 65 -0.62 -3.28 11.91
C ARG A 65 -2.00 -3.90 11.95
N LYS A 66 -2.58 -4.23 10.80
CA LYS A 66 -3.93 -4.78 10.74
C LYS A 66 -4.13 -5.51 9.43
N LYS A 67 -4.79 -6.66 9.45
CA LYS A 67 -5.30 -7.37 8.28
C LYS A 67 -6.81 -7.26 8.29
N PHE A 68 -7.36 -6.83 7.16
CA PHE A 68 -8.80 -6.73 7.00
C PHE A 68 -9.41 -8.12 6.95
N ALA A 69 -10.54 -8.27 7.64
CA ALA A 69 -11.28 -9.53 7.71
C ALA A 69 -11.83 -9.88 6.32
N VAL A 70 -12.32 -8.86 5.63
CA VAL A 70 -12.78 -8.92 4.24
C VAL A 70 -11.95 -7.91 3.44
N PRO A 71 -11.18 -8.33 2.43
CA PRO A 71 -10.41 -7.42 1.59
C PRO A 71 -11.29 -6.43 0.80
N ILE A 72 -10.75 -5.26 0.50
CA ILE A 72 -11.37 -4.31 -0.42
C ILE A 72 -10.78 -4.55 -1.81
N HIS A 73 -11.55 -5.20 -2.68
CA HIS A 73 -11.04 -5.62 -3.98
C HIS A 73 -10.97 -4.47 -4.99
N LEU A 74 -10.06 -4.57 -5.96
CA LEU A 74 -9.86 -3.57 -7.01
C LEU A 74 -11.15 -3.24 -7.78
N LYS A 75 -12.05 -4.23 -7.96
CA LYS A 75 -13.35 -3.99 -8.61
C LYS A 75 -14.18 -2.97 -7.82
N GLU A 76 -14.24 -3.12 -6.50
CA GLU A 76 -14.95 -2.21 -5.60
C GLU A 76 -14.30 -0.82 -5.59
N LEU A 77 -12.96 -0.76 -5.49
CA LEU A 77 -12.21 0.51 -5.58
C LEU A 77 -12.45 1.24 -6.90
N ARG A 78 -12.56 0.51 -8.02
CA ARG A 78 -12.87 1.10 -9.34
C ARG A 78 -14.30 1.62 -9.44
N GLU A 79 -15.26 0.95 -8.81
CA GLU A 79 -16.65 1.42 -8.74
C GLU A 79 -16.74 2.72 -7.91
N LEU A 80 -16.09 2.75 -6.75
CA LEU A 80 -15.98 3.94 -5.89
C LEU A 80 -15.16 5.08 -6.55
N GLY A 81 -14.28 4.74 -7.49
CA GLY A 81 -13.44 5.67 -8.24
C GLY A 81 -14.05 6.20 -9.53
N LYS A 82 -15.31 5.90 -9.84
CA LYS A 82 -16.03 6.48 -10.98
C LYS A 82 -16.25 7.98 -10.76
N SER A 83 -16.59 8.70 -11.83
CA SER A 83 -16.82 10.15 -11.75
C SER A 83 -17.93 10.48 -10.76
N GLY A 84 -17.67 11.44 -9.87
CA GLY A 84 -18.55 11.81 -8.77
C GLY A 84 -18.48 10.87 -7.55
N GLY A 85 -17.63 9.84 -7.60
CA GLY A 85 -17.44 8.88 -6.51
C GLY A 85 -16.39 9.35 -5.48
N PRO A 86 -16.41 8.77 -4.27
CA PRO A 86 -15.54 9.18 -3.16
C PRO A 86 -14.04 8.93 -3.43
N LEU A 87 -13.70 8.04 -4.38
CA LEU A 87 -12.31 7.74 -4.77
C LEU A 87 -11.95 8.29 -6.16
N GLU A 88 -12.72 9.22 -6.73
CA GLU A 88 -12.46 9.77 -8.07
C GLU A 88 -11.05 10.38 -8.20
N ALA A 89 -10.52 10.93 -7.11
CA ALA A 89 -9.18 11.52 -7.04
C ALA A 89 -8.06 10.49 -6.74
N MET A 90 -8.41 9.26 -6.35
CA MET A 90 -7.47 8.30 -5.80
C MET A 90 -6.40 7.91 -6.81
N GLN A 91 -5.14 8.11 -6.43
CA GLN A 91 -4.00 7.89 -7.31
C GLN A 91 -3.89 6.44 -7.78
N LEU A 92 -4.26 5.46 -6.95
CA LEU A 92 -4.28 4.04 -7.32
C LEU A 92 -5.14 3.77 -8.57
N ILE A 93 -6.27 4.48 -8.71
CA ILE A 93 -7.19 4.32 -9.83
C ILE A 93 -6.69 5.07 -11.06
N LYS A 94 -6.18 6.30 -10.87
CA LYS A 94 -5.74 7.18 -11.95
C LYS A 94 -4.38 6.79 -12.53
N GLN A 95 -3.49 6.23 -11.73
CA GLN A 95 -2.10 5.92 -12.08
C GLN A 95 -1.81 4.42 -11.90
N SER A 96 -2.41 3.61 -12.76
CA SER A 96 -2.43 2.13 -12.65
C SER A 96 -1.06 1.43 -12.63
N ARG A 97 0.01 2.11 -13.04
CA ARG A 97 1.38 1.57 -13.06
C ARG A 97 2.24 2.00 -11.88
N LEU A 98 1.72 2.84 -10.98
CA LEU A 98 2.46 3.32 -9.83
C LEU A 98 2.23 2.39 -8.63
N SER A 99 3.30 1.76 -8.14
CA SER A 99 3.25 0.80 -7.02
C SER A 99 3.15 1.46 -5.64
N VAL A 100 3.51 2.75 -5.54
CA VAL A 100 3.43 3.53 -4.31
C VAL A 100 2.70 4.83 -4.60
N THR A 101 1.50 4.97 -4.06
CA THR A 101 0.62 6.11 -4.28
C THR A 101 0.35 6.83 -2.98
N LYS A 102 0.07 8.13 -3.06
CA LYS A 102 -0.47 8.88 -1.91
C LYS A 102 -1.96 8.61 -1.78
N VAL A 103 -2.42 8.55 -0.54
CA VAL A 103 -3.83 8.44 -0.17
C VAL A 103 -4.17 9.70 0.64
N SER A 104 -5.25 10.38 0.30
CA SER A 104 -5.71 11.54 1.09
C SER A 104 -6.30 11.09 2.42
N ALA A 105 -6.46 12.01 3.38
CA ALA A 105 -7.10 11.69 4.66
C ALA A 105 -8.56 11.23 4.46
N ASP A 106 -9.29 11.84 3.53
CA ASP A 106 -10.68 11.48 3.24
C ASP A 106 -10.78 10.08 2.61
N GLU A 107 -9.89 9.77 1.65
CA GLU A 107 -9.79 8.45 1.04
C GLU A 107 -9.42 7.38 2.07
N TRP A 108 -8.50 7.72 2.98
CA TRP A 108 -8.06 6.84 4.06
C TRP A 108 -9.22 6.50 5.01
N ASN A 109 -9.89 7.51 5.54
CA ASN A 109 -10.98 7.34 6.49
C ASN A 109 -12.12 6.53 5.88
N MET A 110 -12.53 6.86 4.65
CA MET A 110 -13.60 6.15 3.96
C MET A 110 -13.25 4.68 3.72
N LEU A 111 -12.01 4.37 3.31
CA LEU A 111 -11.58 2.99 3.10
C LEU A 111 -11.46 2.21 4.42
N CYS A 112 -11.11 2.86 5.52
CA CYS A 112 -11.13 2.25 6.84
C CYS A 112 -12.57 1.96 7.30
N GLU A 113 -13.48 2.91 7.16
CA GLU A 113 -14.91 2.73 7.47
C GLU A 113 -15.51 1.58 6.64
N LEU A 114 -15.24 1.55 5.33
CA LEU A 114 -15.67 0.45 4.45
C LEU A 114 -15.10 -0.90 4.90
N ALA A 115 -13.84 -0.96 5.35
CA ALA A 115 -13.26 -2.20 5.86
C ALA A 115 -13.98 -2.68 7.14
N ASP A 116 -14.27 -1.76 8.06
CA ASP A 116 -14.95 -2.05 9.33
C ASP A 116 -16.40 -2.50 9.06
N GLU A 117 -17.13 -1.84 8.16
CA GLU A 117 -18.49 -2.23 7.73
C GLU A 117 -18.52 -3.64 7.15
N LYS A 118 -17.60 -3.96 6.22
CA LYS A 118 -17.52 -5.28 5.60
C LYS A 118 -17.22 -6.39 6.62
N ALA A 119 -16.40 -6.09 7.64
CA ALA A 119 -16.13 -7.03 8.72
C ALA A 119 -17.39 -7.27 9.57
N ALA A 120 -18.10 -6.20 9.92
CA ALA A 120 -19.35 -6.28 10.67
C ALA A 120 -20.44 -7.08 9.92
N GLU A 121 -20.62 -6.82 8.62
CA GLU A 121 -21.57 -7.55 7.76
C GLU A 121 -21.24 -9.05 7.67
N ALA A 122 -19.95 -9.39 7.66
CA ALA A 122 -19.49 -10.78 7.65
C ALA A 122 -19.52 -11.45 9.04
N GLY A 123 -19.76 -10.68 10.12
CA GLY A 123 -19.64 -11.17 11.49
C GLY A 123 -18.21 -11.58 11.86
N LEU A 124 -17.22 -10.90 11.28
CA LEU A 124 -15.79 -11.17 11.46
C LEU A 124 -15.08 -9.98 12.10
N GLU A 125 -13.92 -10.24 12.71
CA GLU A 125 -13.05 -9.20 13.26
C GLU A 125 -11.75 -9.09 12.45
N HIS A 126 -11.20 -7.87 12.39
CA HIS A 126 -9.89 -7.64 11.81
C HIS A 126 -8.78 -8.31 12.64
N GLU A 127 -7.76 -8.83 11.96
CA GLU A 127 -6.63 -9.50 12.61
C GLU A 127 -5.50 -8.48 12.88
N GLY A 128 -5.12 -8.29 14.14
CA GLY A 128 -3.98 -7.46 14.55
C GLY A 128 -2.64 -8.20 14.50
N PRO A 129 -1.51 -7.52 14.78
CA PRO A 129 -0.21 -8.18 14.94
C PRO A 129 -0.26 -9.21 16.08
N LYS A 130 0.44 -10.33 15.87
CA LYS A 130 0.62 -11.39 16.89
C LYS A 130 1.74 -11.05 17.86
#